data_AF-A0A957ZA48-F1
#
_entry.id   AF-A0A957ZA48-F1
#
_cell.length_a   1.000
_cell.length_b   1.000
_cell.length_c   1.000
_cell.angle_alpha   90.00
_cell.angle_beta   90.00
_cell.angle_gamma   90.00
#
_symmetry.space_group_name_H-M   'P 1'
#
loop_
_entity.id
_entity.type
_entity.pdbx_description
1 polymer ?
#
loop_
_entity_poly.entity_id
_entity_poly.type
_entity_poly.pdbx_seq_one_letter_code
_entity_poly.pdbx_strand_id
1 'polypeptide(L)'
;MNMQISFLGRTLPTPLILASGIWGTTVSLLTRAAQSSCGAVTAKSCGPAPRAGHVNPSCIEWGGGLINAIGLANPGAEAEVALLAKAKRELTPLGVPLIASIFAGTYAEFGQVAATVAEAEPDFLEVNISCPNVGSEFGEPFAGNPESAALVTQQVKRALRPTNIPVIIKLAPNVPSIARIARAVVEAGADALCVINTMPGMVIDLESGQPILANR
;
A
#
# COMPACT_ATOMS: atom_id res chain seq x y z
N MET A 1 4.54 -12.84 -27.15
CA MET A 1 4.16 -11.42 -27.05
C MET A 1 5.12 -10.75 -26.08
N ASN A 2 5.78 -9.66 -26.47
CA ASN A 2 6.65 -8.91 -25.55
C ASN A 2 5.79 -8.07 -24.61
N MET A 3 5.89 -8.27 -23.29
CA MET A 3 5.15 -7.52 -22.28
C MET A 3 6.04 -6.57 -21.48
N GLN A 4 7.32 -6.43 -21.87
CA GLN A 4 8.27 -5.59 -21.15
C GLN A 4 7.85 -4.11 -21.17
N ILE A 5 7.98 -3.44 -20.02
CA ILE A 5 7.69 -2.00 -19.88
C ILE A 5 8.84 -1.28 -19.16
N SER A 6 8.95 0.03 -19.38
CA SER A 6 9.76 0.92 -18.54
C SER A 6 8.85 1.58 -17.52
N PHE A 7 9.20 1.48 -16.24
CA PHE A 7 8.46 2.08 -15.13
C PHE A 7 9.44 2.70 -14.13
N LEU A 8 9.33 4.02 -13.92
CA LEU A 8 10.16 4.78 -12.96
C LEU A 8 11.67 4.50 -13.09
N GLY A 9 12.17 4.45 -14.33
CA GLY A 9 13.59 4.22 -14.62
C GLY A 9 14.04 2.76 -14.53
N ARG A 10 13.13 1.81 -14.27
CA ARG A 10 13.41 0.37 -14.30
C ARG A 10 12.70 -0.32 -15.46
N THR A 11 13.32 -1.36 -15.98
CA THR A 11 12.70 -2.24 -16.97
C THR A 11 12.02 -3.40 -16.24
N LEU A 12 10.70 -3.51 -16.36
CA LEU A 12 9.93 -4.62 -15.82
C LEU A 12 9.65 -5.65 -16.92
N PRO A 13 9.81 -6.96 -16.68
CA PRO A 13 9.58 -8.00 -17.70
C PRO A 13 8.11 -8.09 -18.17
N THR A 14 7.18 -7.55 -17.37
CA THR A 14 5.74 -7.53 -17.61
C THR A 14 5.10 -6.39 -16.81
N PRO A 15 3.94 -5.83 -17.22
CA PRO A 15 3.24 -4.82 -16.42
C PRO A 15 2.53 -5.39 -15.18
N LEU A 16 2.55 -6.70 -14.97
CA LEU A 16 1.85 -7.34 -13.86
C LEU A 16 2.57 -7.08 -12.54
N ILE A 17 1.91 -6.43 -11.59
CA ILE A 17 2.46 -6.11 -10.27
C ILE A 17 1.57 -6.75 -9.20
N LEU A 18 2.18 -7.48 -8.26
CA LEU A 18 1.43 -8.01 -7.12
C LEU A 18 0.90 -6.85 -6.27
N ALA A 19 -0.42 -6.77 -6.09
CA ALA A 19 -1.05 -5.76 -5.24
C ALA A 19 -0.71 -5.98 -3.75
N SER A 20 -0.49 -4.87 -3.02
CA SER A 20 -0.24 -4.92 -1.58
C SER A 20 -1.40 -5.61 -0.84
N GLY A 21 -1.04 -6.51 0.08
CA GLY A 21 -1.96 -7.11 1.04
C GLY A 21 -2.75 -8.33 0.60
N ILE A 22 -2.49 -8.86 -0.61
CA ILE A 22 -3.02 -10.15 -1.05
C ILE A 22 -2.08 -11.29 -0.61
N TRP A 23 -0.87 -11.35 -1.17
CA TRP A 23 0.15 -12.36 -0.82
C TRP A 23 1.42 -11.76 -0.19
N GLY A 24 1.63 -10.45 -0.26
CA GLY A 24 2.89 -9.80 0.13
C GLY A 24 3.20 -9.73 1.64
N THR A 25 2.72 -10.66 2.46
CA THR A 25 2.88 -10.65 3.93
C THR A 25 4.13 -11.37 4.42
N THR A 26 4.77 -12.19 3.58
CA THR A 26 6.02 -12.88 3.92
C THR A 26 6.99 -12.82 2.76
N VAL A 27 8.28 -12.96 3.07
CA VAL A 27 9.35 -13.03 2.06
C VAL A 27 9.11 -14.18 1.08
N SER A 28 8.74 -15.36 1.57
CA SER A 28 8.52 -16.53 0.71
C SER A 28 7.35 -16.34 -0.27
N LEU A 29 6.29 -15.64 0.12
CA LEU A 29 5.17 -15.34 -0.77
C LEU A 29 5.54 -14.26 -1.81
N LEU A 30 6.33 -13.25 -1.43
CA LEU A 30 6.87 -12.26 -2.37
C LEU A 30 7.78 -12.93 -3.41
N THR A 31 8.71 -13.77 -2.97
CA THR A 31 9.61 -14.54 -3.84
C THR A 31 8.82 -15.48 -4.77
N ARG A 32 7.79 -16.15 -4.25
CA ARG A 32 6.90 -17.00 -5.06
C ARG A 32 6.16 -16.19 -6.14
N ALA A 33 5.65 -15.00 -5.80
CA ALA A 33 4.98 -14.13 -6.77
C ALA A 33 5.94 -13.64 -7.87
N ALA A 34 7.17 -13.27 -7.49
CA ALA A 34 8.22 -12.88 -8.44
C ALA A 34 8.57 -14.01 -9.42
N GLN A 35 8.68 -15.25 -8.93
CA GLN A 35 8.88 -16.44 -9.77
C GLN A 35 7.67 -16.76 -10.65
N SER A 36 6.48 -16.31 -10.25
CA SER A 36 5.21 -16.52 -10.98
C SER A 36 4.93 -15.42 -12.01
N SER A 37 5.98 -14.87 -12.65
CA SER A 37 5.88 -13.84 -13.69
C SER A 37 5.29 -12.50 -13.24
N CYS A 38 5.50 -12.09 -11.99
CA CYS A 38 5.29 -10.68 -11.62
C CYS A 38 6.44 -9.82 -12.12
N GLY A 39 6.13 -8.67 -12.70
CA GLY A 39 7.08 -7.64 -13.10
C GLY A 39 7.62 -6.85 -11.93
N ALA A 40 6.84 -6.69 -10.85
CA ALA A 40 7.25 -6.21 -9.54
C ALA A 40 6.35 -6.81 -8.46
N VAL A 41 6.78 -6.79 -7.20
CA VAL A 41 5.97 -7.29 -6.07
C VAL A 41 5.83 -6.24 -4.97
N THR A 42 4.61 -6.09 -4.45
CA THR A 42 4.32 -5.13 -3.38
C THR A 42 4.14 -5.85 -2.04
N ALA A 43 4.93 -5.47 -1.06
CA ALA A 43 4.78 -5.93 0.33
C ALA A 43 3.49 -5.40 0.96
N LYS A 44 3.02 -6.05 2.02
CA LYS A 44 1.89 -5.58 2.83
C LYS A 44 2.21 -4.20 3.40
N SER A 45 1.23 -3.28 3.39
CA SER A 45 1.42 -1.97 4.02
C SER A 45 1.77 -2.09 5.50
N CYS A 46 2.89 -1.50 5.93
CA CYS A 46 3.27 -1.39 7.33
C CYS A 46 3.05 0.03 7.85
N GLY A 47 2.84 0.16 9.17
CA GLY A 47 2.63 1.44 9.83
C GLY A 47 3.67 1.68 10.93
N PRO A 48 3.56 2.78 11.70
CA PRO A 48 4.55 3.11 12.73
C PRO A 48 4.62 2.05 13.83
N ALA A 49 3.50 1.42 14.16
CA ALA A 49 3.40 0.42 15.22
C ALA A 49 2.81 -0.90 14.72
N PRO A 50 3.10 -2.03 15.40
CA PRO A 50 2.47 -3.31 15.12
C PRO A 50 0.95 -3.23 15.24
N ARG A 51 0.25 -3.95 14.36
CA ARG A 51 -1.21 -4.13 14.42
C ARG A 51 -1.53 -5.60 14.23
N ALA A 52 -2.36 -6.14 15.13
CA ALA A 52 -2.87 -7.51 14.99
C ALA A 52 -3.86 -7.68 13.82
N GLY A 53 -4.54 -6.58 13.44
CA GLY A 53 -5.67 -6.62 12.51
C GLY A 53 -6.99 -6.89 13.20
N HIS A 54 -8.06 -7.01 12.42
CA HIS A 54 -9.38 -7.36 12.96
C HIS A 54 -9.51 -8.86 13.18
N VAL A 55 -10.39 -9.25 14.11
CA VAL A 55 -10.73 -10.65 14.34
C VAL A 55 -11.46 -11.25 13.14
N ASN A 56 -11.40 -12.58 13.03
CA ASN A 56 -12.10 -13.29 11.97
C ASN A 56 -13.61 -13.41 12.25
N PRO A 57 -14.45 -13.47 11.20
CA PRO A 57 -14.09 -13.39 9.77
C PRO A 57 -13.72 -11.96 9.34
N SER A 58 -12.53 -11.82 8.74
CA SER A 58 -11.98 -10.54 8.26
C SER A 58 -11.80 -10.51 6.74
N CYS A 59 -12.05 -11.63 6.06
CA CYS A 59 -12.04 -11.75 4.60
C CYS A 59 -12.91 -12.94 4.19
N ILE A 60 -13.79 -12.75 3.20
CA ILE A 60 -14.60 -13.82 2.62
C ILE A 60 -14.75 -13.62 1.11
N GLU A 61 -15.04 -14.70 0.40
CA GLU A 61 -15.55 -14.66 -0.96
C GLU A 61 -17.06 -14.40 -0.95
N TRP A 62 -17.55 -13.54 -1.85
CA TRP A 62 -18.98 -13.25 -2.01
C TRP A 62 -19.55 -13.66 -3.38
N GLY A 63 -18.77 -14.41 -4.18
CA GLY A 63 -19.14 -14.90 -5.51
C GLY A 63 -18.74 -13.99 -6.67
N GLY A 64 -18.67 -12.67 -6.45
CA GLY A 64 -18.14 -11.70 -7.42
C GLY A 64 -16.72 -11.23 -7.14
N GLY A 65 -16.11 -11.72 -6.07
CA GLY A 65 -14.78 -11.32 -5.60
C GLY A 65 -14.62 -11.54 -4.10
N LEU A 66 -13.70 -10.77 -3.51
CA LEU A 66 -13.42 -10.81 -2.08
C LEU A 66 -13.92 -9.52 -1.40
N ILE A 67 -14.50 -9.65 -0.22
CA ILE A 67 -14.72 -8.54 0.70
C ILE A 67 -13.80 -8.74 1.91
N ASN A 68 -13.14 -7.67 2.37
CA ASN A 68 -12.19 -7.77 3.46
C ASN A 68 -12.24 -6.56 4.39
N ALA A 69 -11.87 -6.82 5.64
CA ALA A 69 -11.61 -5.85 6.68
C ALA A 69 -10.44 -6.36 7.53
N ILE A 70 -9.25 -6.50 6.93
CA ILE A 70 -8.07 -7.06 7.60
C ILE A 70 -7.58 -6.20 8.78
N GLY A 71 -7.84 -4.89 8.77
CA GLY A 71 -7.44 -3.98 9.86
C GLY A 71 -5.95 -3.59 9.84
N LEU A 72 -5.30 -3.70 8.68
CA LEU A 72 -3.88 -3.37 8.46
C LEU A 72 -2.94 -4.18 9.36
N ALA A 73 -3.19 -5.49 9.52
CA ALA A 73 -2.29 -6.38 10.24
C ALA A 73 -0.86 -6.27 9.69
N ASN A 74 0.09 -5.89 10.54
CA ASN A 74 1.49 -5.65 10.18
C ASN A 74 2.39 -5.66 11.44
N PRO A 75 3.70 -5.93 11.31
CA PRO A 75 4.61 -6.02 12.46
C PRO A 75 5.14 -4.66 12.94
N GLY A 76 4.77 -3.55 12.31
CA GLY A 76 5.35 -2.23 12.54
C GLY A 76 6.59 -1.99 11.67
N ALA A 77 6.87 -0.71 11.38
CA ALA A 77 7.90 -0.31 10.41
C ALA A 77 9.30 -0.87 10.75
N GLU A 78 9.71 -0.77 12.02
CA GLU A 78 11.05 -1.25 12.46
C GLU A 78 11.25 -2.74 12.20
N ALA A 79 10.27 -3.58 12.55
CA ALA A 79 10.32 -5.01 12.31
C ALA A 79 10.19 -5.36 10.81
N GLU A 80 9.43 -4.54 10.06
CA GLU A 80 9.24 -4.72 8.63
C GLU A 80 10.55 -4.50 7.84
N VAL A 81 11.46 -3.62 8.29
CA VAL A 81 12.76 -3.37 7.64
C VAL A 81 13.53 -4.67 7.41
N ALA A 82 13.58 -5.55 8.42
CA ALA A 82 14.30 -6.82 8.30
C ALA A 82 13.67 -7.77 7.27
N LEU A 83 12.33 -7.79 7.18
CA LEU A 83 11.59 -8.58 6.20
C LEU A 83 11.80 -8.04 4.78
N LEU A 84 11.69 -6.73 4.60
CA LEU A 84 11.90 -6.07 3.31
C LEU A 84 13.33 -6.20 2.82
N ALA A 85 14.33 -6.01 3.68
CA ALA A 85 15.74 -6.18 3.32
C ALA A 85 16.03 -7.63 2.90
N LYS A 86 15.41 -8.61 3.58
CA LYS A 86 15.51 -10.02 3.16
C LYS A 86 14.82 -10.26 1.82
N ALA A 87 13.60 -9.75 1.62
CA ALA A 87 12.90 -9.85 0.34
C ALA A 87 13.70 -9.21 -0.79
N LYS A 88 14.27 -8.02 -0.58
CA LYS A 88 15.11 -7.31 -1.55
C LYS A 88 16.29 -8.16 -2.01
N ARG A 89 16.99 -8.82 -1.07
CA ARG A 89 18.08 -9.75 -1.39
C ARG A 89 17.63 -10.95 -2.23
N GLU A 90 16.47 -11.55 -1.91
CA GLU A 90 15.95 -12.70 -2.65
C GLU A 90 15.40 -12.33 -4.05
N LEU A 91 14.85 -11.13 -4.19
CA LEU A 91 14.25 -10.65 -5.43
C LEU A 91 15.27 -10.09 -6.43
N THR A 92 16.40 -9.55 -5.94
CA THR A 92 17.47 -9.01 -6.78
C THR A 92 17.99 -10.00 -7.85
N PRO A 93 18.35 -11.26 -7.54
CA PRO A 93 18.79 -12.22 -8.56
C PRO A 93 17.68 -12.62 -9.54
N LEU A 94 16.40 -12.40 -9.19
CA LEU A 94 15.27 -12.61 -10.10
C LEU A 94 15.02 -11.41 -11.02
N GLY A 95 15.68 -10.27 -10.77
CA GLY A 95 15.45 -9.03 -11.51
C GLY A 95 14.06 -8.42 -11.31
N VAL A 96 13.35 -8.78 -10.23
CA VAL A 96 11.99 -8.32 -9.93
C VAL A 96 12.06 -7.23 -8.84
N PRO A 97 11.61 -5.99 -9.11
CA PRO A 97 11.63 -4.92 -8.12
C PRO A 97 10.69 -5.17 -6.93
N LEU A 98 11.13 -4.74 -5.75
CA LEU A 98 10.35 -4.70 -4.52
C LEU A 98 9.72 -3.32 -4.33
N ILE A 99 8.41 -3.30 -4.13
CA ILE A 99 7.66 -2.12 -3.70
C ILE A 99 7.35 -2.29 -2.20
N ALA A 100 7.89 -1.42 -1.35
CA ALA A 100 7.49 -1.37 0.05
C ALA A 100 6.25 -0.47 0.18
N SER A 101 5.18 -0.97 0.82
CA SER A 101 3.94 -0.21 1.01
C SER A 101 3.85 0.30 2.44
N ILE A 102 3.38 1.53 2.65
CA ILE A 102 3.28 2.15 3.99
C ILE A 102 1.92 2.81 4.21
N PHE A 103 1.53 2.95 5.48
CA PHE A 103 0.41 3.79 5.91
C PHE A 103 0.76 4.48 7.24
N ALA A 104 0.07 5.56 7.57
CA ALA A 104 0.22 6.22 8.87
C ALA A 104 -1.04 7.04 9.23
N GLY A 105 -1.12 7.47 10.51
CA GLY A 105 -2.22 8.28 11.02
C GLY A 105 -1.99 9.79 10.90
N THR A 106 -0.75 10.24 10.72
CA THR A 106 -0.42 11.67 10.62
C THR A 106 0.61 11.95 9.52
N TYR A 107 0.68 13.19 9.05
CA TYR A 107 1.69 13.61 8.07
C TYR A 107 3.13 13.35 8.54
N ALA A 108 3.39 13.58 9.83
CA ALA A 108 4.71 13.37 10.42
C ALA A 108 5.08 11.88 10.46
N GLU A 109 4.13 11.03 10.89
CA GLU A 109 4.33 9.58 10.89
C GLU A 109 4.55 9.01 9.48
N PHE A 110 3.86 9.54 8.45
CA PHE A 110 4.13 9.14 7.06
C PHE A 110 5.60 9.36 6.67
N GLY A 111 6.16 10.53 7.03
CA GLY A 111 7.58 10.81 6.81
C GLY A 111 8.51 9.90 7.62
N GLN A 112 8.19 9.64 8.89
CA GLN A 112 8.97 8.74 9.75
C GLN A 112 8.98 7.30 9.24
N VAL A 113 7.80 6.73 8.96
CA VAL A 113 7.67 5.37 8.42
C VAL A 113 8.37 5.24 7.07
N ALA A 114 8.24 6.24 6.19
CA ALA A 114 8.97 6.26 4.92
C ALA A 114 10.49 6.23 5.11
N ALA A 115 11.02 7.03 6.03
CA ALA A 115 12.46 7.07 6.32
C ALA A 115 12.96 5.73 6.89
N THR A 116 12.24 5.13 7.85
CA THR A 116 12.58 3.82 8.42
C THR A 116 12.56 2.72 7.36
N VAL A 117 11.48 2.63 6.59
CA VAL A 117 11.33 1.60 5.55
C VAL A 117 12.37 1.75 4.44
N ALA A 118 12.85 2.97 4.17
CA ALA A 118 13.90 3.21 3.18
C ALA A 118 15.24 2.55 3.54
N GLU A 119 15.50 2.23 4.81
CA GLU A 119 16.70 1.48 5.24
C GLU A 119 16.77 0.07 4.64
N ALA A 120 15.62 -0.49 4.23
CA ALA A 120 15.57 -1.76 3.52
C ALA A 120 15.89 -1.66 2.02
N GLU A 121 16.14 -0.45 1.51
CA GLU A 121 16.44 -0.14 0.11
C GLU A 121 15.44 -0.75 -0.89
N PRO A 122 14.11 -0.58 -0.70
CA PRO A 122 13.14 -1.01 -1.69
C PRO A 122 13.34 -0.23 -3.01
N ASP A 123 12.98 -0.84 -4.13
CA ASP A 123 13.11 -0.19 -5.43
C ASP A 123 12.14 0.97 -5.59
N PHE A 124 10.97 0.86 -4.97
CA PHE A 124 9.90 1.86 -4.96
C PHE A 124 9.21 1.88 -3.58
N LEU A 125 8.63 3.03 -3.22
CA LEU A 125 7.77 3.16 -2.03
C LEU A 125 6.33 3.46 -2.47
N GLU A 126 5.37 2.62 -2.06
CA GLU A 126 3.94 2.87 -2.21
C GLU A 126 3.38 3.50 -0.93
N VAL A 127 2.77 4.68 -1.04
CA VAL A 127 2.12 5.37 0.07
C VAL A 127 0.62 5.16 -0.01
N ASN A 128 0.10 4.35 0.90
CA ASN A 128 -1.32 4.08 1.01
C ASN A 128 -2.00 5.18 1.85
N ILE A 129 -2.60 6.15 1.16
CA ILE A 129 -3.36 7.24 1.79
C ILE A 129 -4.85 6.92 1.95
N SER A 130 -5.27 5.68 1.69
CA SER A 130 -6.69 5.29 1.74
C SER A 130 -7.26 5.15 3.15
N CYS A 131 -6.42 5.18 4.18
CA CYS A 131 -6.89 5.00 5.55
C CYS A 131 -7.68 6.24 6.01
N PRO A 132 -8.89 6.03 6.60
CA PRO A 132 -9.58 7.10 7.28
C PRO A 132 -8.72 7.54 8.46
N ASN A 133 -8.57 8.83 8.64
CA ASN A 133 -7.83 9.38 9.76
C ASN A 133 -8.42 8.88 11.07
N VAL A 134 -7.57 8.38 11.98
CA VAL A 134 -7.88 8.09 13.38
C VAL A 134 -7.79 9.33 14.27
N GLY A 135 -7.46 10.50 13.70
CA GLY A 135 -7.22 11.76 14.42
C GLY A 135 -8.43 12.65 14.65
N SER A 136 -9.64 12.25 14.25
CA SER A 136 -10.83 13.07 14.44
C SER A 136 -12.08 12.22 14.39
N GLU A 137 -12.90 12.28 15.44
CA GLU A 137 -14.24 11.68 15.51
C GLU A 137 -15.20 12.23 14.41
N PHE A 138 -14.77 13.22 13.61
CA PHE A 138 -15.56 13.85 12.54
C PHE A 138 -14.78 14.29 11.27
N GLY A 139 -13.51 13.90 11.08
CA GLY A 139 -12.69 14.41 9.97
C GLY A 139 -12.64 13.49 8.75
N GLU A 140 -12.71 14.09 7.57
CA GLU A 140 -12.59 13.42 6.27
C GLU A 140 -11.28 12.60 6.20
N PRO A 141 -11.29 11.41 5.57
CA PRO A 141 -10.07 10.66 5.27
C PRO A 141 -9.03 11.53 4.56
N PHE A 142 -7.72 11.32 4.78
CA PHE A 142 -6.66 11.94 3.94
C PHE A 142 -6.96 11.74 2.45
N ALA A 143 -7.51 10.57 2.13
CA ALA A 143 -7.95 10.19 0.80
C ALA A 143 -9.02 11.11 0.20
N GLY A 144 -9.80 11.87 0.98
CA GLY A 144 -10.91 12.70 0.48
C GLY A 144 -10.54 14.15 0.18
N ASN A 145 -9.41 14.63 0.71
CA ASN A 145 -8.99 16.02 0.61
C ASN A 145 -7.70 16.17 -0.22
N PRO A 146 -7.73 16.89 -1.36
CA PRO A 146 -6.54 17.10 -2.20
C PRO A 146 -5.34 17.76 -1.49
N GLU A 147 -5.59 18.72 -0.59
CA GLU A 147 -4.54 19.42 0.16
C GLU A 147 -3.86 18.48 1.15
N SER A 148 -4.66 17.72 1.90
CA SER A 148 -4.14 16.70 2.81
C SER A 148 -3.31 15.63 2.10
N ALA A 149 -3.76 15.15 0.95
CA ALA A 149 -3.03 14.18 0.14
C ALA A 149 -1.70 14.76 -0.40
N ALA A 150 -1.71 16.02 -0.83
CA ALA A 150 -0.50 16.74 -1.24
C ALA A 150 0.50 16.89 -0.09
N LEU A 151 0.04 17.24 1.12
CA LEU A 151 0.87 17.36 2.31
C LEU A 151 1.54 16.03 2.68
N VAL A 152 0.79 14.91 2.69
CA VAL A 152 1.39 13.56 2.88
C VAL A 152 2.47 13.32 1.85
N THR A 153 2.19 13.58 0.58
CA THR A 153 3.12 13.36 -0.53
C THR A 153 4.41 14.16 -0.34
N GLN A 154 4.31 15.45 0.00
CA GLN A 154 5.47 16.30 0.26
C GLN A 154 6.30 15.82 1.45
N GLN A 155 5.67 15.38 2.54
CA GLN A 155 6.38 14.85 3.72
C GLN A 155 7.16 13.58 3.35
N VAL A 156 6.53 12.64 2.65
CA VAL A 156 7.20 11.41 2.21
C VAL A 156 8.34 11.73 1.23
N LYS A 157 8.11 12.58 0.21
CA LYS A 157 9.16 13.00 -0.73
C LYS A 157 10.32 13.67 -0.02
N ARG A 158 10.07 14.50 1.00
CA ARG A 158 11.12 15.12 1.83
C ARG A 158 11.92 14.08 2.61
N ALA A 159 11.25 13.11 3.24
CA ALA A 159 11.88 12.04 3.99
C ALA A 159 12.77 11.15 3.10
N LEU A 160 12.38 10.91 1.86
CA LEU A 160 13.11 10.06 0.90
C LEU A 160 14.17 10.81 0.06
N ARG A 161 14.37 12.12 0.26
CA ARG A 161 15.42 12.87 -0.47
C ARG A 161 16.80 12.21 -0.41
N PRO A 162 17.27 11.66 0.74
CA PRO A 162 18.60 11.05 0.82
C PRO A 162 18.76 9.78 -0.01
N THR A 163 17.69 9.03 -0.24
CA THR A 163 17.72 7.72 -0.94
C THR A 163 17.23 7.82 -2.38
N ASN A 164 16.50 8.87 -2.73
CA ASN A 164 15.91 9.10 -4.04
C ASN A 164 15.01 7.94 -4.53
N ILE A 165 14.38 7.21 -3.59
CA ILE A 165 13.43 6.14 -3.88
C ILE A 165 12.17 6.77 -4.51
N PRO A 166 11.72 6.30 -5.69
CA PRO A 166 10.48 6.79 -6.30
C PRO A 166 9.25 6.46 -5.46
N VAL A 167 8.32 7.41 -5.40
CA VAL A 167 7.11 7.38 -4.58
C VAL A 167 5.88 7.19 -5.46
N ILE A 168 5.14 6.13 -5.16
CA ILE A 168 3.87 5.77 -5.79
C ILE A 168 2.76 6.10 -4.80
N ILE A 169 1.81 6.97 -5.17
CA ILE A 169 0.68 7.27 -4.28
C ILE A 169 -0.52 6.39 -4.62
N LYS A 170 -1.00 5.61 -3.65
CA LYS A 170 -2.16 4.73 -3.82
C LYS A 170 -3.45 5.43 -3.42
N LEU A 171 -4.34 5.65 -4.39
CA LEU A 171 -5.56 6.44 -4.19
C LEU A 171 -6.77 5.55 -3.89
N ALA A 172 -7.64 6.05 -3.03
CA ALA A 172 -8.92 5.43 -2.74
C ALA A 172 -9.99 5.91 -3.73
N PRO A 173 -10.94 5.04 -4.12
CA PRO A 173 -12.00 5.39 -5.05
C PRO A 173 -13.20 6.10 -4.40
N ASN A 174 -13.37 5.99 -3.09
CA ASN A 174 -14.54 6.45 -2.33
C ASN A 174 -14.47 7.94 -2.00
N VAL A 175 -14.33 8.77 -3.02
CA VAL A 175 -14.11 10.21 -2.91
C VAL A 175 -14.94 10.97 -3.95
N PRO A 176 -15.34 12.23 -3.71
CA PRO A 176 -16.15 12.99 -4.68
C PRO A 176 -15.46 13.18 -6.03
N SER A 177 -14.13 13.30 -6.06
CA SER A 177 -13.36 13.40 -7.31
C SER A 177 -11.92 12.92 -7.12
N ILE A 178 -11.65 11.69 -7.55
CA ILE A 178 -10.30 11.11 -7.51
C ILE A 178 -9.31 11.91 -8.39
N ALA A 179 -9.79 12.52 -9.48
CA ALA A 179 -8.98 13.32 -10.38
C ALA A 179 -8.38 14.56 -9.71
N ARG A 180 -9.12 15.23 -8.82
CA ARG A 180 -8.60 16.39 -8.05
C ARG A 180 -7.47 15.98 -7.12
N ILE A 181 -7.58 14.81 -6.53
CA ILE A 181 -6.61 14.26 -5.57
C ILE A 181 -5.37 13.78 -6.31
N ALA A 182 -5.56 13.04 -7.41
CA ALA A 182 -4.50 12.64 -8.32
C ALA A 182 -3.67 13.85 -8.79
N ARG A 183 -4.31 14.93 -9.22
CA ARG A 183 -3.61 16.16 -9.63
C ARG A 183 -2.80 16.74 -8.48
N ALA A 184 -3.39 16.88 -7.29
CA ALA A 184 -2.71 17.46 -6.14
C ALA A 184 -1.47 16.65 -5.69
N VAL A 185 -1.53 15.32 -5.71
CA VAL A 185 -0.37 14.50 -5.33
C VAL A 185 0.71 14.49 -6.41
N VAL A 186 0.35 14.59 -7.69
CA VAL A 186 1.32 14.76 -8.79
C VAL A 186 2.03 16.11 -8.68
N GLU A 187 1.28 17.20 -8.44
CA GLU A 187 1.84 18.54 -8.21
C GLU A 187 2.72 18.58 -6.95
N ALA A 188 2.43 17.76 -5.94
CA ALA A 188 3.23 17.58 -4.75
C ALA A 188 4.50 16.72 -4.95
N GLY A 189 4.70 16.14 -6.14
CA GLY A 189 5.91 15.42 -6.52
C GLY A 189 5.82 13.89 -6.44
N ALA A 190 4.62 13.30 -6.44
CA ALA A 190 4.47 11.85 -6.66
C ALA A 190 5.09 11.44 -8.01
N ASP A 191 5.83 10.33 -8.04
CA ASP A 191 6.46 9.82 -9.26
C ASP A 191 5.51 8.93 -10.07
N ALA A 192 4.57 8.26 -9.41
CA ALA A 192 3.47 7.51 -10.04
C ALA A 192 2.22 7.44 -9.15
N LEU A 193 1.13 6.94 -9.74
CA LEU A 193 -0.13 6.67 -9.05
C LEU A 193 -0.48 5.19 -9.13
N CYS A 194 -1.01 4.65 -8.04
CA CYS A 194 -1.64 3.33 -7.98
C CYS A 194 -3.14 3.53 -7.75
N VAL A 195 -3.97 3.13 -8.72
CA VAL A 195 -5.43 3.33 -8.67
C VAL A 195 -6.14 2.03 -9.06
N ILE A 196 -7.15 1.55 -8.34
CA ILE A 196 -7.75 2.05 -7.09
C ILE A 196 -7.44 1.12 -5.92
N ASN A 197 -7.56 1.62 -4.69
CA ASN A 197 -7.77 0.75 -3.53
C ASN A 197 -9.22 0.18 -3.53
N THR A 198 -9.54 -0.68 -2.57
CA THR A 198 -10.84 -1.37 -2.48
C THR A 198 -12.04 -0.41 -2.36
N MET A 199 -13.19 -0.82 -2.89
CA MET A 199 -14.48 -0.16 -2.66
C MET A 199 -15.11 -0.63 -1.35
N PRO A 200 -15.85 0.24 -0.63
CA PRO A 200 -16.65 -0.18 0.52
C PRO A 200 -17.78 -1.10 0.07
N GLY A 201 -18.11 -2.06 0.93
CA GLY A 201 -19.21 -3.00 0.70
C GLY A 201 -19.59 -3.66 2.01
N MET A 202 -20.70 -4.39 1.99
CA MET A 202 -21.20 -5.16 3.12
C MET A 202 -21.87 -6.42 2.59
N VAL A 203 -21.57 -7.56 3.20
CA VAL A 203 -22.28 -8.81 2.97
C VAL A 203 -23.04 -9.13 4.24
N ILE A 204 -24.33 -9.40 4.09
CA ILE A 204 -25.25 -9.69 5.19
C ILE A 204 -25.55 -11.19 5.17
N ASP A 205 -25.39 -11.83 6.32
CA ASP A 205 -25.86 -13.19 6.53
C ASP A 205 -27.40 -13.20 6.61
N LEU A 206 -28.05 -14.04 5.80
CA LEU A 206 -29.50 -14.03 5.67
C LEU A 206 -30.23 -14.60 6.88
N GLU A 207 -29.59 -15.52 7.63
CA GLU A 207 -30.22 -16.17 8.79
C GLU A 207 -30.18 -15.27 10.03
N SER A 208 -29.03 -14.65 10.30
CA SER A 208 -28.83 -13.76 11.46
C SER A 208 -29.23 -12.30 11.20
N GLY A 209 -29.30 -11.88 9.93
CA GLY A 209 -29.51 -10.49 9.53
C GLY A 209 -28.34 -9.56 9.92
N GLN A 210 -27.16 -10.12 10.20
CA GLN A 210 -25.97 -9.37 10.63
C GLN A 210 -24.93 -9.27 9.50
N PRO A 211 -24.05 -8.25 9.53
CA PRO A 211 -22.86 -8.25 8.68
C PRO A 211 -22.00 -9.49 8.93
N ILE A 212 -21.51 -10.13 7.87
CA ILE A 212 -20.65 -11.31 8.01
C ILE A 212 -19.31 -10.95 8.63
N LEU A 213 -18.68 -9.85 8.17
CA LEU A 213 -17.37 -9.46 8.67
C LEU A 213 -17.45 -8.95 10.11
N ALA A 214 -16.48 -9.34 10.93
CA ALA A 214 -16.48 -9.07 12.36
C ALA A 214 -15.97 -7.66 12.74
N ASN A 215 -15.55 -6.84 11.77
CA ASN A 215 -15.11 -5.48 12.04
C ASN A 215 -16.31 -4.61 12.43
N ARG A 216 -16.41 -4.30 13.72
CA ARG A 216 -17.42 -3.38 14.29
C ARG A 216 -16.77 -2.06 14.63
#